data_AF-A0A1G1A1I8-F1
#
_entry.id   AF-A0A1G1A1I8-F1
#
_cell.length_a   1.000
_cell.length_b   1.000
_cell.length_c   1.000
_cell.angle_alpha   90.00
_cell.angle_beta   90.00
_cell.angle_gamma   90.00
#
_symmetry.space_group_name_H-M   'P 1'
#
loop_
_entity.id
_entity.type
_entity.pdbx_description
1 polymer ?
#
loop_
_entity_poly.entity_id
_entity_poly.type
_entity_poly.pdbx_seq_one_letter_code
_entity_poly.pdbx_strand_id
1 'polypeptide(L)'
;MKKTVATLAVIVMALCRRDSLHAANWYWDGNGGVAGGSLGGSGPWNSTSLVWRTHPNNPLTNWVAGNAPLFNGDPGTVTLTEDVPIAVSMTVNADMTFNGAYRLTLSGGTHVTAVAKTATVNCAVQLLYNTAIRYNYVINGNISDDGASRSITHHFETLTLNGSNSFGGGVALNGGALVIGNDHALGTGNLSLGYDGAVLKAGGSARAVTNRFTWNWNWRLNFQGTNDLTCTVTQTLYGTATPWPRFSIVEPGTTLTYGGLKRNPLYHTMMVKEGAGTFLIRGPYDASYGTIVSNGLLVLNGATTAVQNNYGYTVCAGGSLGGTGTVNLAASGSTCTVQQAGALAPGATSGTSVGILTFNGPVSLAENSIYQWDCQDGTGDLIVVNGTLTLPSVATVRVNRVSGALPADSVILTAGTLAGDGALENWGVQGFPRARVRIRGTDVILYWPPGSVFLIQ
;
A
#
# COMPACT_ATOMS: atom_id res chain seq x y z
N MET A 1 56.45 8.78 42.63
CA MET A 1 56.68 8.32 41.24
C MET A 1 56.27 6.86 40.97
N LYS A 2 56.57 5.86 41.83
CA LYS A 2 56.19 4.45 41.55
C LYS A 2 54.68 4.12 41.56
N LYS A 3 53.85 4.82 42.36
CA LYS A 3 52.39 4.61 42.39
C LYS A 3 51.68 5.12 41.12
N THR A 4 52.19 6.18 40.48
CA THR A 4 51.58 6.79 39.29
C THR A 4 51.80 5.97 38.02
N VAL A 5 52.93 5.25 37.93
CA VAL A 5 53.26 4.39 36.77
C VAL A 5 52.44 3.09 36.78
N ALA A 6 52.13 2.53 37.96
CA ALA A 6 51.28 1.35 38.08
C ALA A 6 49.81 1.65 37.70
N THR A 7 49.30 2.83 38.07
CA THR A 7 47.95 3.27 37.67
C THR A 7 47.89 3.58 36.17
N LEU A 8 48.95 4.17 35.58
CA LEU A 8 49.02 4.36 34.12
C LEU A 8 49.12 3.03 33.36
N ALA A 9 49.86 2.04 33.86
CA ALA A 9 49.97 0.72 33.21
C ALA A 9 48.65 -0.08 33.29
N VAL A 10 47.90 0.03 34.40
CA VAL A 10 46.57 -0.57 34.53
C VAL A 10 45.53 0.16 33.66
N ILE A 11 45.64 1.49 33.52
CA ILE A 11 44.79 2.28 32.63
C ILE A 11 45.13 2.03 31.15
N VAL A 12 46.41 1.86 30.78
CA VAL A 12 46.83 1.51 29.40
C VAL A 12 46.49 0.05 29.07
N MET A 13 46.61 -0.90 30.02
CA MET A 13 46.08 -2.27 29.82
C MET A 13 44.55 -2.32 29.78
N ALA A 14 43.85 -1.44 30.50
CA ALA A 14 42.40 -1.30 30.44
C ALA A 14 41.92 -0.54 29.19
N LEU A 15 42.73 0.35 28.62
CA LEU A 15 42.49 0.98 27.32
C LEU A 15 42.77 0.01 26.17
N CYS A 16 43.84 -0.79 26.22
CA CYS A 16 44.06 -1.88 25.24
C CYS A 16 43.02 -3.01 25.33
N ARG A 17 42.31 -3.16 26.46
CA ARG A 17 41.14 -4.06 26.58
C ARG A 17 39.80 -3.39 26.27
N ARG A 18 39.77 -2.07 26.05
CA ARG A 18 38.57 -1.35 25.59
C ARG A 18 38.37 -1.45 24.08
N ASP A 19 39.39 -1.84 23.33
CA ASP A 19 39.26 -2.23 21.92
C ASP A 19 38.57 -3.61 21.75
N SER A 20 38.18 -4.26 22.86
CA SER A 20 37.50 -5.56 22.88
C SER A 20 35.99 -5.50 23.16
N LEU A 21 35.38 -4.31 23.11
CA LEU A 21 33.93 -4.14 23.37
C LEU A 21 33.11 -3.64 22.17
N HIS A 22 33.75 -3.44 21.02
CA HIS A 22 33.05 -3.31 19.74
C HIS A 22 33.36 -4.54 18.91
N ALA A 23 32.33 -5.19 18.36
CA ALA A 23 32.54 -6.27 17.41
C ALA A 23 33.39 -5.77 16.24
N ALA A 24 34.45 -6.51 15.91
CA ALA A 24 35.28 -6.17 14.77
C ALA A 24 34.53 -6.45 13.46
N ASN A 25 34.77 -5.61 12.45
CA ASN A 25 34.30 -5.88 11.09
C ASN A 25 35.18 -6.96 10.44
N TRP A 26 34.53 -7.95 9.85
CA TRP A 26 35.18 -9.07 9.17
C TRP A 26 34.77 -9.04 7.70
N TYR A 27 35.76 -9.03 6.83
CA TYR A 27 35.60 -8.79 5.40
C TYR A 27 35.44 -10.12 4.67
N TRP A 28 34.37 -10.25 3.88
CA TRP A 28 34.13 -11.40 3.02
C TRP A 28 35.12 -11.43 1.84
N ASP A 29 35.76 -12.58 1.64
CA ASP A 29 36.64 -12.85 0.51
C ASP A 29 36.48 -14.32 0.08
N GLY A 30 35.39 -14.58 -0.64
CA GLY A 30 35.14 -15.87 -1.29
C GLY A 30 36.03 -16.11 -2.53
N ASN A 31 36.66 -15.06 -3.08
CA ASN A 31 37.63 -15.19 -4.17
C ASN A 31 38.90 -15.95 -3.74
N GLY A 32 39.24 -15.93 -2.45
CA GLY A 32 40.41 -16.64 -1.91
C GLY A 32 41.75 -16.03 -2.35
N GLY A 33 41.75 -14.73 -2.69
CA GLY A 33 42.91 -14.04 -3.27
C GLY A 33 44.06 -13.77 -2.30
N VAL A 34 45.08 -13.05 -2.76
CA VAL A 34 46.16 -12.55 -1.89
C VAL A 34 45.68 -11.40 -1.01
N ALA A 35 46.35 -11.20 0.13
CA ALA A 35 46.09 -10.07 1.02
C ALA A 35 46.23 -8.71 0.30
N GLY A 36 45.24 -7.83 0.49
CA GLY A 36 45.14 -6.55 -0.23
C GLY A 36 44.62 -6.65 -1.68
N GLY A 37 44.20 -7.85 -2.11
CA GLY A 37 43.52 -8.08 -3.38
C GLY A 37 42.01 -7.74 -3.35
N SER A 38 41.31 -8.05 -4.44
CA SER A 38 39.85 -7.84 -4.52
C SER A 38 39.11 -8.70 -3.50
N LEU A 39 38.28 -8.07 -2.68
CA LEU A 39 37.34 -8.73 -1.77
C LEU A 39 36.07 -9.17 -2.51
N GLY A 40 35.22 -9.95 -1.87
CA GLY A 40 33.94 -10.37 -2.44
C GLY A 40 33.94 -11.79 -3.00
N GLY A 41 33.08 -12.03 -3.98
CA GLY A 41 33.00 -13.32 -4.68
C GLY A 41 32.15 -14.38 -3.98
N SER A 42 32.25 -15.62 -4.45
CA SER A 42 31.38 -16.72 -4.02
C SER A 42 32.10 -17.74 -3.16
N GLY A 43 31.44 -18.29 -2.14
CA GLY A 43 32.06 -19.25 -1.23
C GLY A 43 31.13 -19.71 -0.11
N PRO A 44 31.54 -20.74 0.65
CA PRO A 44 30.76 -21.23 1.77
C PRO A 44 30.93 -20.33 3.01
N TRP A 45 29.83 -20.02 3.71
CA TRP A 45 29.88 -19.40 5.03
C TRP A 45 29.74 -20.47 6.10
N ASN A 46 30.85 -20.75 6.76
CA ASN A 46 30.94 -21.61 7.94
C ASN A 46 32.17 -21.28 8.79
N SER A 47 32.28 -21.94 9.94
CA SER A 47 33.33 -21.81 10.96
C SER A 47 34.66 -22.46 10.59
N THR A 48 34.77 -23.15 9.45
CA THR A 48 35.96 -23.94 9.06
C THR A 48 36.63 -23.45 7.77
N SER A 49 35.92 -22.73 6.91
CA SER A 49 36.40 -22.28 5.60
C SER A 49 37.18 -20.97 5.72
N LEU A 50 38.35 -20.90 5.08
CA LEU A 50 39.21 -19.72 5.05
C LEU A 50 38.75 -18.73 3.99
N VAL A 51 37.66 -18.00 4.26
CA VAL A 51 37.02 -17.04 3.33
C VAL A 51 36.75 -15.66 3.95
N TRP A 52 37.34 -15.40 5.11
CA TRP A 52 37.19 -14.14 5.83
C TRP A 52 38.52 -13.46 6.07
N ARG A 53 38.52 -12.15 6.23
CA ARG A 53 39.69 -11.40 6.70
C ARG A 53 39.30 -10.48 7.86
N THR A 54 40.15 -10.36 8.87
CA THR A 54 39.97 -9.39 9.97
C THR A 54 40.32 -7.96 9.55
N HIS A 55 41.06 -7.81 8.45
CA HIS A 55 41.36 -6.57 7.76
C HIS A 55 41.64 -6.91 6.28
N PRO A 56 41.35 -6.06 5.29
CA PRO A 56 41.56 -6.39 3.86
C PRO A 56 42.98 -6.86 3.51
N ASN A 57 43.98 -6.39 4.26
CA ASN A 57 45.39 -6.74 4.08
C ASN A 57 45.88 -7.91 4.96
N ASN A 58 45.02 -8.56 5.73
CA ASN A 58 45.39 -9.72 6.54
C ASN A 58 45.16 -11.02 5.76
N PRO A 59 45.85 -12.14 6.08
CA PRO A 59 45.55 -13.46 5.52
C PRO A 59 44.10 -13.89 5.75
N LEU A 60 43.66 -14.87 4.95
CA LEU A 60 42.35 -15.50 5.14
C LEU A 60 42.29 -16.23 6.48
N THR A 61 41.11 -16.20 7.10
CA THR A 61 40.78 -16.82 8.37
C THR A 61 39.38 -17.43 8.30
N ASN A 62 39.07 -18.30 9.25
CA ASN A 62 37.75 -18.89 9.43
C ASN A 62 36.78 -17.93 10.12
N TRP A 63 35.48 -18.05 9.83
CA TRP A 63 34.46 -17.23 10.51
C TRP A 63 34.44 -17.48 12.03
N VAL A 64 34.35 -16.40 12.81
CA VAL A 64 34.13 -16.46 14.26
C VAL A 64 32.83 -15.76 14.60
N ALA A 65 31.88 -16.51 15.16
CA ALA A 65 30.60 -15.98 15.61
C ALA A 65 30.78 -14.84 16.63
N GLY A 66 29.90 -13.84 16.58
CA GLY A 66 29.99 -12.65 17.43
C GLY A 66 30.62 -11.43 16.76
N ASN A 67 31.20 -11.58 15.57
CA ASN A 67 31.76 -10.49 14.78
C ASN A 67 30.75 -9.92 13.76
N ALA A 68 31.05 -8.76 13.18
CA ALA A 68 30.20 -8.10 12.20
C ALA A 68 30.64 -8.46 10.76
N PRO A 69 29.86 -9.24 10.00
CA PRO A 69 30.20 -9.57 8.62
C PRO A 69 30.00 -8.35 7.69
N LEU A 70 30.99 -8.14 6.82
CA LEU A 70 31.04 -7.06 5.86
C LEU A 70 31.29 -7.62 4.46
N PHE A 71 30.29 -7.50 3.58
CA PHE A 71 30.37 -7.94 2.20
C PHE A 71 30.65 -6.76 1.29
N ASN A 72 31.88 -6.66 0.80
CA ASN A 72 32.34 -5.60 -0.11
C ASN A 72 32.94 -6.23 -1.37
N GLY A 73 33.20 -5.40 -2.37
CA GLY A 73 33.97 -5.80 -3.55
C GLY A 73 33.12 -6.53 -4.58
N ASP A 74 33.65 -7.61 -5.13
CA ASP A 74 33.05 -8.33 -6.24
C ASP A 74 31.73 -9.00 -5.83
N PRO A 75 30.70 -8.97 -6.70
CA PRO A 75 29.43 -9.63 -6.45
C PRO A 75 29.61 -11.15 -6.36
N GLY A 76 28.72 -11.83 -5.65
CA GLY A 76 28.84 -13.28 -5.50
C GLY A 76 27.76 -13.95 -4.67
N THR A 77 27.87 -15.27 -4.56
CA THR A 77 26.97 -16.11 -3.77
C THR A 77 27.66 -16.61 -2.51
N VAL A 78 27.08 -16.24 -1.36
CA VAL A 78 27.43 -16.75 -0.04
C VAL A 78 26.55 -17.95 0.26
N THR A 79 27.13 -19.15 0.28
CA THR A 79 26.38 -20.38 0.56
C THR A 79 26.52 -20.76 2.03
N LEU A 80 25.47 -20.61 2.81
CA LEU A 80 25.44 -21.07 4.20
C LEU A 80 25.47 -22.60 4.21
N THR A 81 26.50 -23.16 4.84
CA THR A 81 26.64 -24.62 5.04
C THR A 81 26.50 -25.03 6.51
N GLU A 82 26.19 -24.06 7.36
CA GLU A 82 25.81 -24.21 8.77
C GLU A 82 24.90 -23.04 9.14
N ASP A 83 24.24 -23.11 10.31
CA ASP A 83 23.48 -21.97 10.83
C ASP A 83 24.45 -20.85 11.25
N VAL A 84 24.19 -19.62 10.80
CA VAL A 84 25.09 -18.49 10.99
C VAL A 84 24.46 -17.46 11.94
N PRO A 85 24.89 -17.39 13.21
CA PRO A 85 24.45 -16.36 14.14
C PRO A 85 25.21 -15.04 13.94
N ILE A 86 24.45 -13.95 13.77
CA ILE A 86 24.94 -12.56 13.69
C ILE A 86 24.57 -11.85 15.00
N ALA A 87 25.53 -11.73 15.92
CA ALA A 87 25.29 -11.16 17.25
C ALA A 87 25.28 -9.62 17.29
N VAL A 88 25.55 -8.97 16.16
CA VAL A 88 25.83 -7.53 16.08
C VAL A 88 25.13 -6.98 14.85
N SER A 89 25.82 -6.64 13.76
CA SER A 89 25.26 -6.09 12.52
C SER A 89 25.83 -6.80 11.31
N MET A 90 25.06 -6.85 10.21
CA MET A 90 25.54 -7.30 8.91
C MET A 90 25.49 -6.14 7.92
N THR A 91 26.57 -5.94 7.16
CA THR A 91 26.67 -4.89 6.13
C THR A 91 26.94 -5.50 4.77
N VAL A 92 26.17 -5.11 3.75
CA VAL A 92 26.25 -5.63 2.38
C VAL A 92 26.42 -4.48 1.38
N ASN A 93 27.65 -4.20 0.94
CA ASN A 93 27.98 -3.12 0.01
C ASN A 93 28.31 -3.64 -1.40
N ALA A 94 27.94 -4.87 -1.71
CA ALA A 94 28.09 -5.52 -3.01
C ALA A 94 26.81 -6.28 -3.36
N ASP A 95 26.60 -6.60 -4.64
CA ASP A 95 25.46 -7.43 -5.03
C ASP A 95 25.72 -8.88 -4.60
N MET A 96 25.13 -9.27 -3.46
CA MET A 96 25.36 -10.56 -2.83
C MET A 96 24.09 -11.39 -2.78
N THR A 97 24.23 -12.69 -3.01
CA THR A 97 23.18 -13.67 -2.81
C THR A 97 23.52 -14.59 -1.64
N PHE A 98 22.69 -14.62 -0.61
CA PHE A 98 22.81 -15.55 0.52
C PHE A 98 21.92 -16.76 0.27
N ASN A 99 22.52 -17.94 0.17
CA ASN A 99 21.83 -19.18 -0.20
C ASN A 99 22.15 -20.31 0.77
N GLY A 100 21.51 -21.46 0.58
CA GLY A 100 21.73 -22.67 1.39
C GLY A 100 20.52 -23.04 2.23
N ALA A 101 20.53 -24.27 2.75
CA ALA A 101 19.42 -24.83 3.55
C ALA A 101 19.42 -24.37 5.01
N TYR A 102 20.49 -23.72 5.46
CA TYR A 102 20.68 -23.25 6.82
C TYR A 102 20.14 -21.84 7.03
N ARG A 103 20.07 -21.36 8.28
CA ARG A 103 19.50 -20.05 8.61
C ARG A 103 20.55 -19.00 8.96
N LEU A 104 20.22 -17.75 8.65
CA LEU A 104 20.85 -16.56 9.22
C LEU A 104 20.09 -16.17 10.50
N THR A 105 20.73 -16.24 11.67
CA THR A 105 20.09 -15.87 12.94
C THR A 105 20.54 -14.48 13.37
N LEU A 106 19.63 -13.52 13.45
CA LEU A 106 19.89 -12.14 13.84
C LEU A 106 19.72 -11.99 15.36
N SER A 107 20.85 -12.00 16.07
CA SER A 107 20.95 -12.10 17.54
C SER A 107 21.40 -10.80 18.23
N GLY A 108 21.71 -9.75 17.48
CA GLY A 108 21.91 -8.39 17.99
C GLY A 108 20.82 -7.47 17.45
N GLY A 109 20.41 -6.45 18.20
CA GLY A 109 19.37 -5.49 17.80
C GLY A 109 19.79 -4.55 16.66
N THR A 110 20.61 -5.00 15.72
CA THR A 110 21.35 -4.11 14.82
C THR A 110 21.03 -4.34 13.35
N HIS A 111 21.21 -3.24 12.64
CA HIS A 111 20.82 -2.98 11.28
C HIS A 111 21.46 -3.94 10.29
N VAL A 112 20.64 -4.52 9.44
CA VAL A 112 21.05 -5.13 8.19
C VAL A 112 21.04 -4.01 7.15
N THR A 113 22.23 -3.50 6.84
CA THR A 113 22.40 -2.32 5.99
C THR A 113 23.04 -2.73 4.68
N ALA A 114 22.33 -2.56 3.57
CA ALA A 114 22.93 -2.63 2.25
C ALA A 114 23.24 -1.21 1.76
N VAL A 115 24.47 -0.83 1.46
CA VAL A 115 24.70 0.53 0.91
C VAL A 115 24.77 0.44 -0.60
N ALA A 116 23.77 1.01 -1.29
CA ALA A 116 23.70 1.24 -2.75
C ALA A 116 23.74 -0.01 -3.68
N LYS A 117 23.51 -1.21 -3.15
CA LYS A 117 23.55 -2.50 -3.85
C LYS A 117 22.43 -3.42 -3.40
N THR A 118 22.11 -4.47 -4.16
CA THR A 118 21.02 -5.41 -3.84
C THR A 118 21.54 -6.64 -3.10
N ALA A 119 21.04 -6.84 -1.88
CA ALA A 119 21.24 -8.08 -1.14
C ALA A 119 20.04 -9.03 -1.36
N THR A 120 20.30 -10.20 -1.93
CA THR A 120 19.27 -11.26 -2.12
C THR A 120 19.46 -12.35 -1.07
N VAL A 121 18.43 -12.64 -0.27
CA VAL A 121 18.47 -13.63 0.81
C VAL A 121 17.51 -14.77 0.50
N ASN A 122 18.04 -15.89 0.04
CA ASN A 122 17.29 -17.10 -0.29
C ASN A 122 17.20 -18.10 0.87
N CYS A 123 18.15 -18.04 1.80
CA CYS A 123 18.16 -18.86 3.01
C CYS A 123 17.13 -18.37 4.04
N ALA A 124 16.76 -19.23 4.99
CA ALA A 124 15.88 -18.85 6.09
C ALA A 124 16.52 -17.78 7.00
N VAL A 125 15.70 -16.94 7.63
CA VAL A 125 16.15 -15.91 8.58
C VAL A 125 15.39 -16.08 9.89
N GLN A 126 16.09 -16.00 11.02
CA GLN A 126 15.48 -16.01 12.35
C GLN A 126 15.79 -14.70 13.09
N LEU A 127 14.77 -14.04 13.60
CA LEU A 127 14.88 -12.84 14.42
C LEU A 127 14.89 -13.22 15.91
N LEU A 128 15.96 -12.91 16.63
CA LEU A 128 15.95 -12.95 18.11
C LEU A 128 15.73 -11.56 18.72
N TYR A 129 15.79 -10.51 17.89
CA TYR A 129 15.58 -9.12 18.26
C TYR A 129 14.85 -8.36 17.15
N ASN A 130 14.27 -7.21 17.51
CA ASN A 130 13.73 -6.29 16.51
C ASN A 130 14.86 -5.83 15.60
N THR A 131 14.63 -5.90 14.30
CA THR A 131 15.69 -5.76 13.30
C THR A 131 15.34 -4.63 12.34
N ALA A 132 16.27 -3.70 12.11
CA ALA A 132 16.11 -2.77 11.00
C ALA A 132 16.75 -3.36 9.73
N ILE A 133 16.00 -3.40 8.63
CA ILE A 133 16.51 -3.75 7.31
C ILE A 133 16.46 -2.49 6.47
N ARG A 134 17.62 -1.97 6.10
CA ARG A 134 17.75 -0.67 5.43
C ARG A 134 18.18 -0.88 3.98
N TYR A 135 17.70 -0.03 3.07
CA TYR A 135 18.06 -0.03 1.65
C TYR A 135 17.57 -1.30 0.92
N ASN A 136 18.14 -1.60 -0.26
CA ASN A 136 17.68 -2.67 -1.14
C ASN A 136 17.94 -4.10 -0.62
N TYR A 137 16.87 -4.77 -0.20
CA TYR A 137 16.87 -6.20 0.15
C TYR A 137 15.75 -6.94 -0.58
N VAL A 138 16.08 -8.12 -1.12
CA VAL A 138 15.11 -9.10 -1.62
C VAL A 138 15.24 -10.35 -0.76
N ILE A 139 14.24 -10.61 0.10
CA ILE A 139 14.24 -11.76 1.01
C ILE A 139 13.23 -12.78 0.49
N ASN A 140 13.77 -13.86 -0.09
CA ASN A 140 13.02 -15.01 -0.58
C ASN A 140 12.84 -16.09 0.47
N GLY A 141 13.79 -16.23 1.39
CA GLY A 141 13.67 -17.17 2.50
C GLY A 141 12.62 -16.74 3.53
N ASN A 142 12.08 -17.71 4.26
CA ASN A 142 11.11 -17.44 5.31
C ASN A 142 11.80 -16.77 6.50
N ILE A 143 11.14 -15.76 7.07
CA ILE A 143 11.54 -15.08 8.29
C ILE A 143 10.67 -15.56 9.44
N SER A 144 11.30 -16.10 10.48
CA SER A 144 10.66 -16.46 11.76
C SER A 144 11.22 -15.64 12.92
N ASP A 145 10.58 -15.70 14.08
CA ASP A 145 11.13 -15.15 15.32
C ASP A 145 11.34 -16.22 16.40
N ASP A 146 11.78 -15.79 17.58
CA ASP A 146 11.97 -16.59 18.79
C ASP A 146 10.69 -16.73 19.64
N GLY A 147 9.52 -16.37 19.10
CA GLY A 147 8.25 -16.33 19.81
C GLY A 147 8.03 -15.05 20.63
N ALA A 148 9.01 -14.13 20.69
CA ALA A 148 8.88 -12.87 21.43
C ALA A 148 8.33 -11.72 20.57
N SER A 149 7.63 -12.02 19.48
CA SER A 149 6.96 -11.06 18.59
C SER A 149 7.93 -10.00 18.05
N ARG A 150 8.95 -10.44 17.33
CA ARG A 150 9.98 -9.55 16.78
C ARG A 150 9.50 -8.82 15.56
N SER A 151 9.91 -7.56 15.41
CA SER A 151 9.52 -6.69 14.31
C SER A 151 10.67 -6.40 13.34
N ILE A 152 10.30 -6.05 12.12
CA ILE A 152 11.21 -5.49 11.10
C ILE A 152 10.92 -4.00 10.94
N THR A 153 11.96 -3.17 10.87
CA THR A 153 11.83 -1.75 10.51
C THR A 153 12.56 -1.46 9.20
N HIS A 154 11.90 -0.78 8.27
CA HIS A 154 12.47 -0.36 6.98
C HIS A 154 12.48 1.16 6.82
N HIS A 155 13.46 1.70 6.08
CA HIS A 155 13.68 3.16 6.01
C HIS A 155 13.97 3.71 4.61
N PHE A 156 14.66 2.97 3.74
CA PHE A 156 15.24 3.53 2.50
C PHE A 156 15.17 2.52 1.36
N GLU A 157 15.08 3.02 0.13
CA GLU A 157 15.03 2.21 -1.10
C GLU A 157 13.93 1.15 -1.05
N THR A 158 14.20 -0.12 -1.37
CA THR A 158 13.16 -1.16 -1.47
C THR A 158 13.47 -2.40 -0.62
N LEU A 159 12.56 -2.76 0.28
CA LEU A 159 12.50 -4.09 0.89
C LEU A 159 11.45 -4.94 0.18
N THR A 160 11.87 -6.06 -0.40
CA THR A 160 10.98 -7.08 -0.98
C THR A 160 10.94 -8.31 -0.08
N LEU A 161 9.75 -8.70 0.37
CA LEU A 161 9.51 -9.87 1.20
C LEU A 161 8.70 -10.89 0.40
N ASN A 162 9.36 -11.94 -0.09
CA ASN A 162 8.76 -13.01 -0.90
C ASN A 162 8.49 -14.29 -0.09
N GLY A 163 9.11 -14.44 1.07
CA GLY A 163 8.94 -15.59 1.97
C GLY A 163 7.55 -15.63 2.62
N SER A 164 7.13 -16.84 3.04
CA SER A 164 5.97 -17.03 3.91
C SER A 164 6.43 -16.87 5.35
N ASN A 165 6.24 -15.67 5.91
CA ASN A 165 6.87 -15.26 7.16
C ASN A 165 5.97 -15.54 8.37
N SER A 166 6.57 -15.77 9.53
CA SER A 166 5.86 -16.13 10.77
C SER A 166 6.17 -15.24 11.98
N PHE A 167 7.05 -14.24 11.85
CA PHE A 167 7.37 -13.31 12.94
C PHE A 167 6.14 -12.51 13.41
N GLY A 168 6.04 -12.28 14.73
CA GLY A 168 4.83 -11.72 15.35
C GLY A 168 4.80 -10.21 15.50
N GLY A 169 5.94 -9.52 15.48
CA GLY A 169 6.01 -8.09 15.76
C GLY A 169 5.60 -7.18 14.60
N GLY A 170 5.49 -7.73 13.39
CA GLY A 170 5.08 -7.00 12.19
C GLY A 170 6.18 -6.14 11.57
N VAL A 171 5.79 -5.24 10.67
CA VAL A 171 6.70 -4.42 9.86
C VAL A 171 6.42 -2.93 10.11
N ALA A 172 7.45 -2.16 10.44
CA ALA A 172 7.40 -0.71 10.49
C ALA A 172 8.10 -0.11 9.24
N LEU A 173 7.31 0.40 8.31
CA LEU A 173 7.76 1.07 7.10
C LEU A 173 7.93 2.57 7.33
N ASN A 174 9.12 2.99 7.73
CA ASN A 174 9.47 4.37 8.07
C ASN A 174 10.10 5.16 6.90
N GLY A 175 9.89 4.69 5.67
CA GLY A 175 10.41 5.29 4.44
C GLY A 175 10.71 4.22 3.38
N GLY A 176 11.09 4.66 2.17
CA GLY A 176 11.35 3.75 1.05
C GLY A 176 10.07 3.03 0.57
N ALA A 177 10.25 1.84 0.01
CA ALA A 177 9.23 0.99 -0.57
C ALA A 177 9.24 -0.40 0.06
N LEU A 178 8.05 -0.93 0.34
CA LEU A 178 7.83 -2.32 0.73
C LEU A 178 7.09 -3.06 -0.39
N VAL A 179 7.69 -4.13 -0.89
CA VAL A 179 7.07 -5.05 -1.85
C VAL A 179 6.62 -6.30 -1.11
N ILE A 180 5.31 -6.51 -1.07
CA ILE A 180 4.66 -7.70 -0.51
C ILE A 180 4.65 -8.77 -1.61
N GLY A 181 5.58 -9.71 -1.57
CA GLY A 181 5.71 -10.78 -2.55
C GLY A 181 5.01 -12.09 -2.18
N ASN A 182 4.38 -12.15 -1.01
CA ASN A 182 3.61 -13.29 -0.51
C ASN A 182 2.46 -12.80 0.37
N ASP A 183 1.36 -13.55 0.42
CA ASP A 183 0.20 -13.22 1.25
C ASP A 183 0.53 -13.24 2.76
N HIS A 184 1.56 -14.00 3.16
CA HIS A 184 2.12 -14.06 4.52
C HIS A 184 3.44 -13.27 4.67
N ALA A 185 3.80 -12.40 3.73
CA ALA A 185 5.08 -11.69 3.74
C ALA A 185 5.29 -10.80 4.98
N LEU A 186 4.21 -10.30 5.59
CA LEU A 186 4.27 -9.39 6.73
C LEU A 186 4.33 -10.10 8.09
N GLY A 187 4.37 -11.44 8.11
CA GLY A 187 4.22 -12.22 9.33
C GLY A 187 2.79 -12.14 9.88
N THR A 188 2.63 -12.26 11.19
CA THR A 188 1.32 -12.22 11.87
C THR A 188 1.02 -10.87 12.53
N GLY A 189 2.01 -9.98 12.61
CA GLY A 189 1.90 -8.66 13.24
C GLY A 189 1.30 -7.57 12.33
N ASN A 190 1.35 -6.32 12.80
CA ASN A 190 0.81 -5.17 12.06
C ASN A 190 1.82 -4.60 11.05
N LEU A 191 1.31 -3.95 10.00
CA LEU A 191 2.09 -3.02 9.17
C LEU A 191 1.90 -1.59 9.69
N SER A 192 2.95 -0.97 10.22
CA SER A 192 2.98 0.45 10.59
C SER A 192 3.68 1.24 9.50
N LEU A 193 3.05 2.24 8.89
CA LEU A 193 3.65 3.04 7.79
C LEU A 193 4.29 4.37 8.25
N GLY A 194 5.25 4.33 9.17
CA GLY A 194 5.85 5.46 9.91
C GLY A 194 6.11 6.84 9.26
N TYR A 195 6.12 6.97 7.94
CA TYR A 195 6.60 8.15 7.21
C TYR A 195 5.70 8.53 6.02
N ASP A 196 5.45 9.84 5.84
CA ASP A 196 4.66 10.34 4.70
C ASP A 196 5.38 10.08 3.37
N GLY A 197 4.72 9.38 2.46
CA GLY A 197 5.29 9.03 1.15
C GLY A 197 6.02 7.68 1.08
N ALA A 198 6.01 6.88 2.16
CA ALA A 198 6.40 5.49 2.06
C ALA A 198 5.52 4.74 1.03
N VAL A 199 6.14 3.88 0.24
CA VAL A 199 5.50 3.19 -0.88
C VAL A 199 5.19 1.75 -0.52
N LEU A 200 3.97 1.30 -0.81
CA LEU A 200 3.57 -0.10 -0.71
C LEU A 200 3.29 -0.67 -2.10
N LYS A 201 3.72 -1.91 -2.36
CA LYS A 201 3.48 -2.60 -3.64
C LYS A 201 3.08 -4.05 -3.41
N ALA A 202 2.19 -4.59 -4.24
CA ALA A 202 1.97 -6.03 -4.38
C ALA A 202 2.94 -6.61 -5.44
N GLY A 203 3.76 -7.57 -5.03
CA GLY A 203 4.82 -8.16 -5.85
C GLY A 203 4.38 -9.44 -6.56
N GLY A 204 4.75 -9.59 -7.82
CA GLY A 204 4.57 -10.79 -8.65
C GLY A 204 3.14 -11.02 -9.16
N SER A 205 2.15 -10.91 -8.29
CA SER A 205 0.72 -11.08 -8.60
C SER A 205 -0.11 -10.23 -7.63
N ALA A 206 -1.44 -10.24 -7.79
CA ALA A 206 -2.33 -9.76 -6.75
C ALA A 206 -2.04 -10.45 -5.40
N ARG A 207 -2.18 -9.70 -4.30
CA ARG A 207 -1.90 -10.17 -2.94
C ARG A 207 -3.07 -9.95 -2.00
N ALA A 208 -3.25 -10.87 -1.06
CA ALA A 208 -4.23 -10.76 0.01
C ALA A 208 -3.54 -10.85 1.37
N VAL A 209 -3.61 -9.79 2.17
CA VAL A 209 -3.02 -9.74 3.52
C VAL A 209 -4.09 -9.64 4.59
N THR A 210 -3.85 -10.31 5.72
CA THR A 210 -4.71 -10.27 6.91
C THR A 210 -4.19 -9.32 7.99
N ASN A 211 -3.00 -8.76 7.79
CA ASN A 211 -2.35 -7.87 8.74
C ASN A 211 -3.15 -6.57 8.91
N ARG A 212 -3.18 -6.06 10.15
CA ARG A 212 -3.69 -4.72 10.42
C ARG A 212 -2.68 -3.68 9.96
N PHE A 213 -3.20 -2.57 9.46
CA PHE A 213 -2.41 -1.42 9.09
C PHE A 213 -2.57 -0.40 10.22
N THR A 214 -1.47 0.17 10.69
CA THR A 214 -1.48 1.20 11.72
C THR A 214 -0.89 2.48 11.18
N TRP A 215 -1.60 3.57 11.46
CA TRP A 215 -1.23 4.91 11.03
C TRP A 215 -0.67 5.74 12.18
N ASN A 216 0.53 6.32 12.00
CA ASN A 216 1.06 7.41 12.82
C ASN A 216 0.67 8.74 12.16
N TRP A 217 1.16 9.84 12.70
CA TRP A 217 0.69 11.20 12.44
C TRP A 217 0.96 11.67 10.99
N ASN A 218 -0.05 12.26 10.33
CA ASN A 218 0.02 12.99 9.03
C ASN A 218 0.31 12.16 7.78
N TRP A 219 -0.57 11.23 7.41
CA TRP A 219 -0.20 10.17 6.46
C TRP A 219 -0.87 10.19 5.11
N ARG A 220 -0.05 10.04 4.08
CA ARG A 220 -0.40 9.49 2.77
C ARG A 220 0.09 8.04 2.68
N LEU A 221 -0.82 7.09 2.51
CA LEU A 221 -0.47 5.77 1.99
C LEU A 221 -0.27 5.89 0.48
N ASN A 222 0.93 5.59 -0.01
CA ASN A 222 1.23 5.57 -1.43
C ASN A 222 1.29 4.12 -1.93
N PHE A 223 0.24 3.67 -2.59
CA PHE A 223 0.18 2.34 -3.19
C PHE A 223 0.59 2.44 -4.67
N GLN A 224 1.57 1.63 -5.04
CA GLN A 224 2.18 1.63 -6.37
C GLN A 224 2.31 0.22 -6.97
N GLY A 225 2.51 0.17 -8.28
CA GLY A 225 2.65 -1.06 -9.05
C GLY A 225 1.37 -1.46 -9.77
N THR A 226 1.43 -2.57 -10.51
CA THR A 226 0.37 -3.03 -11.42
C THR A 226 -0.47 -4.16 -10.85
N ASN A 227 -0.19 -4.61 -9.63
CA ASN A 227 -0.89 -5.71 -8.99
C ASN A 227 -1.79 -5.19 -7.87
N ASP A 228 -2.95 -5.81 -7.72
CA ASP A 228 -3.89 -5.46 -6.67
C ASP A 228 -3.40 -5.90 -5.28
N LEU A 229 -3.75 -5.11 -4.28
CA LEU A 229 -3.58 -5.48 -2.88
C LEU A 229 -4.94 -5.50 -2.19
N THR A 230 -5.29 -6.65 -1.62
CA THR A 230 -6.48 -6.80 -0.78
C THR A 230 -6.08 -6.92 0.68
N CYS A 231 -6.53 -5.97 1.49
CA CYS A 231 -6.51 -6.09 2.93
C CYS A 231 -7.86 -6.62 3.41
N THR A 232 -7.90 -7.86 3.89
CA THR A 232 -9.16 -8.56 4.18
C THR A 232 -9.82 -8.13 5.49
N VAL A 233 -9.03 -7.64 6.45
CA VAL A 233 -9.53 -7.22 7.76
C VAL A 233 -10.09 -5.80 7.72
N THR A 234 -11.11 -5.54 8.56
CA THR A 234 -11.54 -4.16 8.82
C THR A 234 -10.44 -3.42 9.55
N GLN A 235 -10.00 -2.30 8.99
CA GLN A 235 -8.99 -1.44 9.59
C GLN A 235 -9.62 -0.35 10.45
N THR A 236 -8.86 0.11 11.44
CA THR A 236 -9.18 1.31 12.21
C THR A 236 -8.17 2.39 11.86
N LEU A 237 -8.64 3.52 11.36
CA LEU A 237 -7.82 4.69 11.09
C LEU A 237 -7.51 5.43 12.38
N TYR A 238 -6.21 5.61 12.63
CA TYR A 238 -5.68 6.46 13.69
C TYR A 238 -5.13 7.72 13.04
N GLY A 239 -5.88 8.82 13.08
CA GLY A 239 -5.47 10.08 12.50
C GLY A 239 -5.99 11.23 13.33
N THR A 240 -5.10 11.93 14.01
CA THR A 240 -5.39 13.22 14.64
C THR A 240 -5.54 14.28 13.55
N ALA A 241 -6.39 15.28 13.76
CA ALA A 241 -6.75 16.28 12.75
C ALA A 241 -5.57 16.87 11.95
N THR A 242 -5.84 17.14 10.66
CA THR A 242 -5.07 17.90 9.65
C THR A 242 -3.53 17.74 9.59
N PRO A 243 -2.96 17.31 8.45
CA PRO A 243 -3.64 16.87 7.21
C PRO A 243 -4.38 15.53 7.39
N TRP A 244 -5.49 15.39 6.67
CA TRP A 244 -6.35 14.21 6.68
C TRP A 244 -5.64 12.98 6.09
N PRO A 245 -5.99 11.75 6.49
CA PRO A 245 -5.51 10.54 5.84
C PRO A 245 -5.73 10.55 4.32
N ARG A 246 -4.65 10.35 3.55
CA ARG A 246 -4.67 10.28 2.09
C ARG A 246 -4.33 8.88 1.61
N PHE A 247 -5.07 8.40 0.62
CA PHE A 247 -4.87 7.12 -0.05
C PHE A 247 -4.56 7.40 -1.51
N SER A 248 -3.27 7.33 -1.86
CA SER A 248 -2.77 7.57 -3.21
C SER A 248 -2.54 6.23 -3.90
N ILE A 249 -3.46 5.84 -4.78
CA ILE A 249 -3.33 4.65 -5.62
C ILE A 249 -2.87 5.14 -6.98
N VAL A 250 -1.59 5.00 -7.28
CA VAL A 250 -0.94 5.81 -8.31
C VAL A 250 -1.34 5.38 -9.72
N GLU A 251 -1.20 4.10 -10.04
CA GLU A 251 -1.34 3.58 -11.39
C GLU A 251 -2.81 3.30 -11.75
N PRO A 252 -3.24 3.68 -12.97
CA PRO A 252 -4.56 3.29 -13.47
C PRO A 252 -4.63 1.76 -13.62
N GLY A 253 -5.82 1.20 -13.37
CA GLY A 253 -6.06 -0.25 -13.44
C GLY A 253 -5.64 -1.03 -12.20
N THR A 254 -4.91 -0.42 -11.28
CA THR A 254 -4.52 -1.03 -10.00
C THR A 254 -5.57 -0.74 -8.92
N THR A 255 -5.88 -1.76 -8.11
CA THR A 255 -6.86 -1.67 -7.02
C THR A 255 -6.23 -1.92 -5.65
N LEU A 256 -6.44 -0.98 -4.73
CA LEU A 256 -6.25 -1.21 -3.29
C LEU A 256 -7.61 -1.49 -2.66
N THR A 257 -7.78 -2.69 -2.12
CA THR A 257 -9.04 -3.14 -1.49
C THR A 257 -8.91 -3.21 0.02
N TYR A 258 -9.92 -2.71 0.74
CA TYR A 258 -10.09 -2.94 2.17
C TYR A 258 -11.42 -3.65 2.46
N GLY A 259 -11.38 -4.66 3.32
CA GLY A 259 -12.55 -5.38 3.82
C GLY A 259 -13.46 -4.50 4.69
N GLY A 260 -12.96 -3.38 5.18
CA GLY A 260 -13.70 -2.34 5.89
C GLY A 260 -12.73 -1.30 6.42
N LEU A 261 -13.19 -0.08 6.63
CA LEU A 261 -12.36 1.01 7.11
C LEU A 261 -13.16 1.86 8.11
N LYS A 262 -12.87 1.68 9.39
CA LYS A 262 -13.54 2.40 10.49
C LYS A 262 -12.62 3.49 11.02
N ARG A 263 -13.21 4.53 11.61
CA ARG A 263 -12.46 5.51 12.38
C ARG A 263 -12.14 4.99 13.77
N ASN A 264 -11.07 5.49 14.37
CA ASN A 264 -10.96 5.51 15.82
C ASN A 264 -11.96 6.54 16.38
N PRO A 265 -12.88 6.16 17.30
CA PRO A 265 -13.89 7.07 17.85
C PRO A 265 -13.32 8.33 18.53
N LEU A 266 -12.07 8.29 18.99
CA LEU A 266 -11.40 9.42 19.62
C LEU A 266 -10.97 10.51 18.64
N TYR A 267 -10.97 10.22 17.33
CA TYR A 267 -10.47 11.13 16.31
C TYR A 267 -11.47 11.36 15.18
N HIS A 268 -11.46 12.58 14.67
CA HIS A 268 -12.23 12.98 13.50
C HIS A 268 -11.41 12.78 12.23
N THR A 269 -11.95 12.07 11.25
CA THR A 269 -11.23 11.71 10.02
C THR A 269 -12.06 12.05 8.79
N MET A 270 -11.55 12.97 7.98
CA MET A 270 -11.87 13.03 6.56
C MET A 270 -10.94 12.06 5.83
N MET A 271 -11.38 11.48 4.72
CA MET A 271 -10.54 10.65 3.87
C MET A 271 -10.31 11.35 2.54
N VAL A 272 -9.10 11.25 2.00
CA VAL A 272 -8.80 11.72 0.64
C VAL A 272 -8.33 10.57 -0.21
N LYS A 273 -9.07 10.26 -1.28
CA LYS A 273 -8.63 9.38 -2.36
C LYS A 273 -7.89 10.21 -3.41
N GLU A 274 -6.67 9.80 -3.72
CA GLU A 274 -5.77 10.39 -4.72
C GLU A 274 -5.24 9.32 -5.69
N GLY A 275 -4.57 9.76 -6.75
CA GLY A 275 -3.97 8.88 -7.77
C GLY A 275 -5.00 8.27 -8.73
N ALA A 276 -4.54 7.72 -9.86
CA ALA A 276 -5.41 7.33 -10.96
C ALA A 276 -6.11 5.97 -10.75
N GLY A 277 -5.60 5.12 -9.86
CA GLY A 277 -6.17 3.79 -9.66
C GLY A 277 -7.41 3.76 -8.77
N THR A 278 -7.84 2.55 -8.42
CA THR A 278 -9.07 2.27 -7.70
C THR A 278 -8.81 2.05 -6.22
N PHE A 279 -9.60 2.70 -5.38
CA PHE A 279 -9.71 2.37 -3.96
C PHE A 279 -11.06 1.74 -3.70
N LEU A 280 -11.07 0.46 -3.34
CA LEU A 280 -12.28 -0.32 -3.09
C LEU A 280 -12.46 -0.57 -1.60
N ILE A 281 -13.62 -0.20 -1.05
CA ILE A 281 -14.01 -0.50 0.32
C ILE A 281 -15.23 -1.43 0.28
N ARG A 282 -15.02 -2.70 0.67
CA ARG A 282 -16.05 -3.76 0.59
C ARG A 282 -17.02 -3.73 1.76
N GLY A 283 -16.52 -3.52 2.97
CA GLY A 283 -17.34 -3.54 4.18
C GLY A 283 -17.64 -2.15 4.73
N PRO A 284 -17.93 -2.03 6.04
CA PRO A 284 -18.29 -0.77 6.67
C PRO A 284 -17.23 0.30 6.44
N TYR A 285 -17.69 1.51 6.11
CA TYR A 285 -16.83 2.67 5.91
C TYR A 285 -17.21 3.80 6.85
N ASP A 286 -16.28 4.31 7.65
CA ASP A 286 -16.53 5.41 8.58
C ASP A 286 -15.56 6.56 8.37
N ALA A 287 -15.98 7.55 7.57
CA ALA A 287 -15.32 8.83 7.41
C ALA A 287 -16.29 9.95 7.82
N SER A 288 -16.54 10.05 9.12
CA SER A 288 -17.53 10.96 9.69
C SER A 288 -17.31 12.45 9.35
N TYR A 289 -16.13 12.84 8.88
CA TYR A 289 -15.85 14.22 8.42
C TYR A 289 -15.84 14.32 6.89
N GLY A 290 -16.45 13.35 6.21
CA GLY A 290 -16.59 13.34 4.77
C GLY A 290 -15.46 12.63 4.04
N THR A 291 -15.53 12.69 2.72
CA THR A 291 -14.59 12.04 1.81
C THR A 291 -14.33 12.92 0.60
N ILE A 292 -13.08 13.07 0.22
CA ILE A 292 -12.68 13.74 -1.01
C ILE A 292 -12.17 12.69 -1.98
N VAL A 293 -12.77 12.59 -3.16
CA VAL A 293 -12.23 11.85 -4.29
C VAL A 293 -11.58 12.85 -5.22
N SER A 294 -10.27 13.05 -5.03
CA SER A 294 -9.51 14.04 -5.80
C SER A 294 -9.13 13.56 -7.19
N ASN A 295 -8.92 12.25 -7.36
CA ASN A 295 -8.59 11.60 -8.64
C ASN A 295 -8.85 10.08 -8.57
N GLY A 296 -9.01 9.45 -9.74
CA GLY A 296 -9.25 8.02 -9.88
C GLY A 296 -10.60 7.60 -9.29
N LEU A 297 -10.76 6.30 -9.03
CA LEU A 297 -12.04 5.74 -8.60
C LEU A 297 -12.02 5.39 -7.11
N LEU A 298 -13.04 5.85 -6.36
CA LEU A 298 -13.41 5.31 -5.06
C LEU A 298 -14.66 4.45 -5.23
N VAL A 299 -14.59 3.18 -4.84
CA VAL A 299 -15.72 2.25 -4.87
C VAL A 299 -16.15 1.92 -3.46
N LEU A 300 -17.42 2.19 -3.14
CA LEU A 300 -18.05 1.86 -1.87
C LEU A 300 -19.08 0.76 -2.09
N ASN A 301 -18.81 -0.46 -1.62
CA ASN A 301 -19.73 -1.60 -1.75
C ASN A 301 -20.41 -1.97 -0.41
N GLY A 302 -20.06 -1.27 0.67
CA GLY A 302 -20.74 -1.35 1.96
C GLY A 302 -21.57 -0.10 2.27
N ALA A 303 -22.21 -0.09 3.45
CA ALA A 303 -22.82 1.12 3.98
C ALA A 303 -21.78 1.99 4.70
N THR A 304 -21.81 3.29 4.44
CA THR A 304 -21.00 4.26 5.18
C THR A 304 -21.68 4.61 6.50
N THR A 305 -20.94 4.98 7.53
CA THR A 305 -21.56 5.69 8.67
C THR A 305 -22.05 7.06 8.20
N ALA A 306 -22.97 7.64 8.96
CA ALA A 306 -23.41 9.00 8.71
C ALA A 306 -22.26 9.99 8.96
N VAL A 307 -22.05 10.90 8.00
CA VAL A 307 -21.19 12.07 8.21
C VAL A 307 -21.76 13.00 9.28
N GLN A 308 -20.89 13.80 9.90
CA GLN A 308 -21.16 14.72 11.01
C GLN A 308 -20.82 16.16 10.61
N ASN A 309 -21.29 17.14 11.39
CA ASN A 309 -20.84 18.56 11.35
C ASN A 309 -20.84 19.21 9.94
N ASN A 310 -21.86 18.95 9.14
CA ASN A 310 -22.06 19.50 7.78
C ASN A 310 -20.98 19.11 6.76
N TYR A 311 -20.14 18.12 7.07
CA TYR A 311 -19.20 17.57 6.09
C TYR A 311 -19.93 16.67 5.08
N GLY A 312 -19.27 16.33 3.98
CA GLY A 312 -19.90 15.57 2.91
C GLY A 312 -18.91 14.84 2.04
N TYR A 313 -19.40 14.38 0.89
CA TYR A 313 -18.56 13.77 -0.13
C TYR A 313 -18.26 14.84 -1.17
N THR A 314 -17.00 14.98 -1.57
CA THR A 314 -16.60 15.86 -2.67
C THR A 314 -15.95 15.00 -3.73
N VAL A 315 -16.52 15.00 -4.93
CA VAL A 315 -15.94 14.35 -6.10
C VAL A 315 -15.36 15.44 -6.99
N CYS A 316 -14.03 15.55 -7.00
CA CYS A 316 -13.32 16.57 -7.76
C CYS A 316 -13.21 16.20 -9.24
N ALA A 317 -12.75 17.16 -10.05
CA ALA A 317 -12.38 16.91 -11.44
C ALA A 317 -11.39 15.74 -11.56
N GLY A 318 -11.73 14.73 -12.38
CA GLY A 318 -10.92 13.51 -12.54
C GLY A 318 -11.12 12.44 -11.46
N GLY A 319 -11.87 12.74 -10.40
CA GLY A 319 -12.34 11.77 -9.42
C GLY A 319 -13.67 11.14 -9.81
N SER A 320 -13.86 9.88 -9.42
CA SER A 320 -15.11 9.13 -9.57
C SER A 320 -15.52 8.50 -8.25
N LEU A 321 -16.77 8.68 -7.83
CA LEU A 321 -17.38 7.94 -6.72
C LEU A 321 -18.33 6.88 -7.26
N GLY A 322 -18.09 5.63 -6.88
CA GLY A 322 -18.81 4.48 -7.40
C GLY A 322 -19.12 3.42 -6.36
N GLY A 323 -19.53 2.25 -6.86
CA GLY A 323 -19.88 1.10 -6.04
C GLY A 323 -21.36 0.77 -6.01
N THR A 324 -21.69 -0.21 -5.19
CA THR A 324 -23.06 -0.71 -4.97
C THR A 324 -23.59 -0.42 -3.56
N GLY A 325 -22.88 0.43 -2.81
CA GLY A 325 -23.10 0.69 -1.41
C GLY A 325 -24.08 1.83 -1.12
N THR A 326 -24.13 2.20 0.15
CA THR A 326 -24.98 3.30 0.65
C THR A 326 -24.12 4.38 1.29
N VAL A 327 -24.18 5.61 0.76
CA VAL A 327 -23.56 6.82 1.29
C VAL A 327 -24.55 7.53 2.20
N ASN A 328 -24.25 7.60 3.50
CA ASN A 328 -25.13 8.21 4.50
C ASN A 328 -24.75 9.66 4.81
N LEU A 329 -25.66 10.60 4.50
CA LEU A 329 -25.50 12.06 4.61
C LEU A 329 -26.50 12.65 5.62
N ALA A 330 -26.61 12.04 6.81
CA ALA A 330 -27.69 12.33 7.75
C ALA A 330 -27.53 13.62 8.59
N ALA A 331 -26.32 14.20 8.68
CA ALA A 331 -26.15 15.46 9.41
C ALA A 331 -26.65 16.66 8.59
N SER A 332 -27.29 17.62 9.27
CA SER A 332 -27.77 18.88 8.65
C SER A 332 -26.68 19.51 7.77
N GLY A 333 -27.00 19.96 6.57
CA GLY A 333 -26.05 20.59 5.65
C GLY A 333 -25.04 19.65 4.95
N SER A 334 -25.00 18.36 5.29
CA SER A 334 -24.14 17.38 4.60
C SER A 334 -24.63 17.12 3.19
N THR A 335 -23.74 17.12 2.20
CA THR A 335 -24.09 16.90 0.78
C THR A 335 -23.01 16.08 0.08
N CYS A 336 -23.40 15.26 -0.89
CA CYS A 336 -22.46 14.77 -1.91
C CYS A 336 -22.37 15.80 -3.03
N THR A 337 -21.24 16.48 -3.16
CA THR A 337 -20.98 17.48 -4.19
C THR A 337 -20.10 16.88 -5.27
N VAL A 338 -20.62 16.80 -6.50
CA VAL A 338 -19.87 16.39 -7.68
C VAL A 338 -19.47 17.64 -8.44
N GLN A 339 -18.19 17.97 -8.40
CA GLN A 339 -17.65 19.16 -9.07
C GLN A 339 -17.61 18.96 -10.59
N GLN A 340 -17.31 20.05 -11.30
CA GLN A 340 -17.07 20.00 -12.74
C GLN A 340 -16.06 18.90 -13.09
N ALA A 341 -16.40 18.07 -14.09
CA ALA A 341 -15.62 16.91 -14.53
C ALA A 341 -15.38 15.82 -13.45
N GLY A 342 -16.03 15.91 -12.29
CA GLY A 342 -16.17 14.79 -11.36
C GLY A 342 -17.25 13.83 -11.83
N ALA A 343 -17.14 12.55 -11.45
CA ALA A 343 -18.04 11.51 -11.92
C ALA A 343 -18.73 10.71 -10.81
N LEU A 344 -19.98 10.31 -11.04
CA LEU A 344 -20.60 9.21 -10.32
C LEU A 344 -20.59 7.97 -11.22
N ALA A 345 -20.19 6.82 -10.67
CA ALA A 345 -19.94 5.59 -11.43
C ALA A 345 -20.41 4.35 -10.64
N PRO A 346 -21.73 4.09 -10.54
CA PRO A 346 -22.24 2.89 -9.88
C PRO A 346 -21.62 1.61 -10.43
N GLY A 347 -21.72 0.51 -9.67
CA GLY A 347 -21.12 -0.77 -10.04
C GLY A 347 -19.92 -1.15 -9.17
N ALA A 348 -19.79 -2.46 -8.90
CA ALA A 348 -18.82 -3.00 -7.96
C ALA A 348 -17.35 -2.85 -8.41
N THR A 349 -17.14 -2.66 -9.72
CA THR A 349 -15.93 -2.12 -10.32
C THR A 349 -16.37 -1.42 -11.62
N SER A 350 -16.12 -0.11 -11.72
CA SER A 350 -16.57 0.69 -12.87
C SER A 350 -16.16 0.04 -14.19
N GLY A 351 -17.12 -0.11 -15.10
CA GLY A 351 -16.93 -0.68 -16.41
C GLY A 351 -17.11 -2.19 -16.51
N THR A 352 -17.44 -2.90 -15.42
CA THR A 352 -17.43 -4.38 -15.39
C THR A 352 -18.68 -5.03 -14.80
N SER A 353 -19.56 -4.26 -14.18
CA SER A 353 -20.78 -4.78 -13.54
C SER A 353 -21.81 -3.67 -13.36
N VAL A 354 -23.07 -3.95 -13.64
CA VAL A 354 -24.19 -3.06 -13.25
C VAL A 354 -24.35 -3.02 -11.74
N GLY A 355 -24.63 -1.85 -11.18
CA GLY A 355 -24.83 -1.65 -9.75
C GLY A 355 -25.75 -0.48 -9.38
N ILE A 356 -26.11 -0.46 -8.10
CA ILE A 356 -26.95 0.60 -7.52
C ILE A 356 -26.15 1.33 -6.45
N LEU A 357 -25.87 2.62 -6.67
CA LEU A 357 -25.26 3.48 -5.66
C LEU A 357 -26.34 4.32 -4.97
N THR A 358 -26.49 4.15 -3.65
CA THR A 358 -27.53 4.84 -2.88
C THR A 358 -26.95 5.98 -2.06
N PHE A 359 -27.59 7.15 -2.09
CA PHE A 359 -27.30 8.30 -1.23
C PHE A 359 -28.50 8.55 -0.31
N ASN A 360 -28.26 8.50 1.01
CA ASN A 360 -29.24 8.88 2.02
C ASN A 360 -28.99 10.33 2.45
N GLY A 361 -29.43 11.25 1.61
CA GLY A 361 -29.30 12.70 1.77
C GLY A 361 -29.08 13.40 0.43
N PRO A 362 -28.75 14.71 0.43
CA PRO A 362 -28.72 15.49 -0.80
C PRO A 362 -27.47 15.23 -1.66
N VAL A 363 -27.66 15.31 -2.97
CA VAL A 363 -26.60 15.24 -3.99
C VAL A 363 -26.68 16.51 -4.84
N SER A 364 -25.56 17.17 -5.06
CA SER A 364 -25.44 18.33 -5.93
C SER A 364 -24.46 18.04 -7.07
N LEU A 365 -24.94 18.14 -8.29
CA LEU A 365 -24.17 17.94 -9.51
C LEU A 365 -23.83 19.31 -10.11
N ALA A 366 -22.55 19.61 -10.28
CA ALA A 366 -22.10 20.83 -10.94
C ALA A 366 -22.19 20.73 -12.48
N GLU A 367 -22.09 21.87 -13.13
CA GLU A 367 -21.98 21.95 -14.60
C GLU A 367 -20.82 21.11 -15.13
N ASN A 368 -21.08 20.38 -16.21
CA ASN A 368 -20.16 19.42 -16.84
C ASN A 368 -19.70 18.29 -15.89
N SER A 369 -20.52 17.93 -14.90
CA SER A 369 -20.35 16.67 -14.17
C SER A 369 -20.63 15.47 -15.07
N ILE A 370 -20.13 14.30 -14.66
CA ILE A 370 -20.19 13.07 -15.44
C ILE A 370 -21.00 12.01 -14.69
N TYR A 371 -21.87 11.32 -15.41
CA TYR A 371 -22.48 10.09 -14.96
C TYR A 371 -21.94 8.94 -15.81
N GLN A 372 -21.16 8.04 -15.21
CA GLN A 372 -20.73 6.81 -15.85
C GLN A 372 -21.82 5.77 -15.61
N TRP A 373 -22.38 5.27 -16.70
CA TRP A 373 -23.50 4.34 -16.68
C TRP A 373 -23.12 3.08 -17.42
N ASP A 374 -22.94 2.00 -16.66
CA ASP A 374 -22.79 0.67 -17.20
C ASP A 374 -24.15 0.06 -17.51
N CYS A 375 -24.23 -0.71 -18.60
CA CYS A 375 -25.37 -1.56 -18.88
C CYS A 375 -24.93 -2.99 -19.20
N GLN A 376 -25.71 -3.94 -18.70
CA GLN A 376 -25.46 -5.36 -18.82
C GLN A 376 -26.78 -6.11 -18.95
N ASP A 377 -26.92 -6.90 -20.02
CA ASP A 377 -28.00 -7.88 -20.20
C ASP A 377 -29.42 -7.30 -19.97
N GLY A 378 -29.69 -6.10 -20.50
CA GLY A 378 -30.99 -5.42 -20.37
C GLY A 378 -31.22 -4.73 -19.01
N THR A 379 -30.19 -4.62 -18.18
CA THR A 379 -30.16 -3.81 -16.96
C THR A 379 -29.10 -2.71 -17.08
N GLY A 380 -29.18 -1.70 -16.23
CA GLY A 380 -28.19 -0.63 -16.19
C GLY A 380 -28.01 -0.05 -14.80
N ASP A 381 -26.92 0.68 -14.63
CA ASP A 381 -26.57 1.34 -13.40
C ASP A 381 -27.66 2.30 -12.94
N LEU A 382 -27.80 2.41 -11.63
CA LEU A 382 -28.74 3.32 -11.01
C LEU A 382 -28.09 4.08 -9.86
N ILE A 383 -28.32 5.38 -9.84
CA ILE A 383 -28.12 6.20 -8.66
C ILE A 383 -29.46 6.46 -7.99
N VAL A 384 -29.53 6.14 -6.70
CA VAL A 384 -30.69 6.40 -5.86
C VAL A 384 -30.36 7.52 -4.90
N VAL A 385 -31.12 8.62 -4.92
CA VAL A 385 -30.96 9.76 -4.00
C VAL A 385 -32.19 9.86 -3.10
N ASN A 386 -32.09 9.36 -1.88
CA ASN A 386 -33.13 9.49 -0.85
C ASN A 386 -33.07 10.88 -0.19
N GLY A 387 -33.16 11.92 -1.02
CA GLY A 387 -33.00 13.32 -0.66
C GLY A 387 -33.23 14.22 -1.88
N THR A 388 -32.69 15.43 -1.83
CA THR A 388 -32.72 16.35 -2.98
C THR A 388 -31.55 16.06 -3.92
N LEU A 389 -31.84 15.81 -5.19
CA LEU A 389 -30.86 15.81 -6.27
C LEU A 389 -30.93 17.16 -7.00
N THR A 390 -29.86 17.93 -6.94
CA THR A 390 -29.73 19.19 -7.67
C THR A 390 -29.06 18.93 -9.02
N LEU A 391 -29.79 19.14 -10.11
CA LEU A 391 -29.36 18.90 -11.48
C LEU A 391 -28.68 20.15 -12.09
N PRO A 392 -27.61 19.97 -12.89
CA PRO A 392 -27.02 21.04 -13.69
C PRO A 392 -27.76 21.19 -15.03
N SER A 393 -27.56 22.35 -15.64
CA SER A 393 -28.03 22.61 -17.01
C SER A 393 -27.26 21.80 -18.05
N VAL A 394 -25.99 21.46 -17.80
CA VAL A 394 -25.15 20.64 -18.67
C VAL A 394 -24.46 19.54 -17.86
N ALA A 395 -24.60 18.29 -18.30
CA ALA A 395 -23.81 17.16 -17.81
C ALA A 395 -23.53 16.17 -18.94
N THR A 396 -22.69 15.16 -18.67
CA THR A 396 -22.39 14.09 -19.62
C THR A 396 -22.77 12.73 -19.04
N VAL A 397 -23.62 11.97 -19.74
CA VAL A 397 -23.81 10.54 -19.50
C VAL A 397 -22.82 9.78 -20.39
N ARG A 398 -21.87 9.07 -19.76
CA ARG A 398 -20.95 8.14 -20.43
C ARG A 398 -21.52 6.75 -20.32
N VAL A 399 -22.05 6.25 -21.43
CA VAL A 399 -22.62 4.91 -21.47
C VAL A 399 -21.51 3.91 -21.81
N ASN A 400 -21.36 2.88 -20.99
CA ASN A 400 -20.49 1.76 -21.24
C ASN A 400 -21.30 0.46 -21.26
N ARG A 401 -21.09 -0.39 -22.26
CA ARG A 401 -21.83 -1.64 -22.43
C ARG A 401 -20.94 -2.79 -22.00
N VAL A 402 -21.25 -3.37 -20.84
CA VAL A 402 -20.51 -4.51 -20.28
C VAL A 402 -20.82 -5.78 -21.07
N SER A 403 -22.10 -6.10 -21.28
CA SER A 403 -22.55 -7.22 -22.11
C SER A 403 -24.03 -7.10 -22.51
N GLY A 404 -24.49 -8.01 -23.36
CA GLY A 404 -25.92 -8.24 -23.62
C GLY A 404 -26.65 -7.12 -24.33
N ALA A 405 -27.97 -7.25 -24.47
CA ALA A 405 -28.80 -6.23 -25.11
C ALA A 405 -28.84 -4.93 -24.29
N LEU A 406 -28.95 -3.80 -24.98
CA LEU A 406 -29.24 -2.54 -24.30
C LEU A 406 -30.64 -2.61 -23.68
N PRO A 407 -30.82 -2.10 -22.46
CA PRO A 407 -32.16 -1.86 -21.95
C PRO A 407 -32.90 -0.89 -22.87
N ALA A 408 -34.24 -0.91 -22.80
CA ALA A 408 -35.06 0.18 -23.30
C ALA A 408 -34.83 1.43 -22.44
N ASP A 409 -35.80 2.35 -22.37
CA ASP A 409 -35.79 3.48 -21.44
C ASP A 409 -35.30 3.06 -20.05
N SER A 410 -34.19 3.65 -19.61
CA SER A 410 -33.49 3.29 -18.38
C SER A 410 -33.51 4.44 -17.41
N VAL A 411 -34.01 4.20 -16.20
CA VAL A 411 -33.84 5.14 -15.10
C VAL A 411 -32.37 5.12 -14.71
N ILE A 412 -31.72 6.27 -14.83
CA ILE A 412 -30.30 6.42 -14.53
C ILE A 412 -30.07 7.10 -13.18
N LEU A 413 -30.97 8.01 -12.81
CA LEU A 413 -30.99 8.66 -11.51
C LEU A 413 -32.44 8.66 -11.03
N THR A 414 -32.65 8.37 -9.74
CA THR A 414 -33.94 8.59 -9.07
C THR A 414 -33.71 9.41 -7.81
N ALA A 415 -34.64 10.29 -7.49
CA ALA A 415 -34.53 11.16 -6.33
C ALA A 415 -35.84 11.26 -5.53
N GLY A 416 -35.73 11.58 -4.25
CA GLY A 416 -36.89 11.99 -3.44
C GLY A 416 -37.44 13.34 -3.91
N THR A 417 -36.55 14.28 -4.24
CA THR A 417 -36.89 15.58 -4.82
C THR A 417 -35.86 15.97 -5.88
N LEU A 418 -36.30 16.54 -7.00
CA LEU A 418 -35.42 17.17 -7.99
C LEU A 418 -35.38 18.70 -7.78
N ALA A 419 -34.20 19.29 -7.92
CA ALA A 419 -33.98 20.74 -7.90
C ALA A 419 -33.02 21.16 -9.04
N GLY A 420 -32.97 22.46 -9.37
CA GLY A 420 -32.07 23.01 -10.40
C GLY A 420 -32.72 23.27 -11.77
N ASP A 421 -31.95 23.83 -12.70
CA ASP A 421 -32.34 24.09 -14.09
C ASP A 421 -32.07 22.85 -14.95
N GLY A 422 -33.03 21.91 -14.95
CA GLY A 422 -32.94 20.63 -15.64
C GLY A 422 -33.06 20.74 -17.16
N ALA A 423 -32.27 21.61 -17.81
CA ALA A 423 -32.16 21.74 -19.27
C ALA A 423 -31.49 20.49 -19.90
N LEU A 424 -32.12 19.32 -19.72
CA LEU A 424 -31.60 18.01 -20.09
C LEU A 424 -31.32 17.85 -21.58
N GLU A 425 -31.88 18.72 -22.44
CA GLU A 425 -31.54 18.82 -23.85
C GLU A 425 -30.05 19.15 -24.10
N ASN A 426 -29.39 19.80 -23.14
CA ASN A 426 -27.97 20.14 -23.22
C ASN A 426 -27.06 19.04 -22.67
N TRP A 427 -27.63 17.96 -22.11
CA TRP A 427 -26.84 16.84 -21.61
C TRP A 427 -26.28 16.02 -22.77
N GLY A 428 -24.95 15.86 -22.78
CA GLY A 428 -24.27 15.02 -23.73
C GLY A 428 -24.41 13.54 -23.39
N VAL A 429 -24.65 12.69 -24.38
CA VAL A 429 -24.55 11.22 -24.22
C VAL A 429 -23.39 10.71 -25.06
N GLN A 430 -22.39 10.14 -24.40
CA GLN A 430 -21.19 9.55 -25.00
C GLN A 430 -21.31 8.03 -25.07
N GLY A 431 -20.64 7.41 -26.06
CA GLY A 431 -20.69 5.97 -26.31
C GLY A 431 -21.87 5.52 -27.17
N PHE A 432 -22.99 6.25 -27.15
CA PHE A 432 -24.20 5.90 -27.91
C PHE A 432 -24.80 7.13 -28.60
N PRO A 433 -24.45 7.38 -29.87
CA PRO A 433 -25.02 8.47 -30.65
C PRO A 433 -26.55 8.36 -30.70
N ARG A 434 -27.26 9.49 -30.55
CA ARG A 434 -28.74 9.65 -30.57
C ARG A 434 -29.49 9.34 -29.27
N ALA A 435 -28.87 8.73 -28.27
CA ALA A 435 -29.48 8.64 -26.95
C ALA A 435 -29.69 10.05 -26.35
N ARG A 436 -30.73 10.20 -25.54
CA ARG A 436 -31.16 11.46 -24.91
C ARG A 436 -31.56 11.21 -23.47
N VAL A 437 -31.63 12.29 -22.70
CA VAL A 437 -32.04 12.26 -21.29
C VAL A 437 -33.33 13.07 -21.12
N ARG A 438 -34.26 12.59 -20.29
CA ARG A 438 -35.50 13.30 -19.94
C ARG A 438 -35.88 13.07 -18.48
N ILE A 439 -36.76 13.91 -17.95
CA ILE A 439 -37.38 13.70 -16.62
C ILE A 439 -38.74 13.04 -16.77
N ARG A 440 -39.06 12.12 -15.85
CA ARG A 440 -40.40 11.61 -15.61
C ARG A 440 -40.63 11.53 -14.11
N GLY A 441 -41.49 12.39 -13.57
CA GLY A 441 -41.66 12.49 -12.12
C GLY A 441 -40.36 12.97 -11.47
N THR A 442 -39.78 12.17 -10.57
CA THR A 442 -38.48 12.44 -9.93
C THR A 442 -37.34 11.59 -10.51
N ASP A 443 -37.59 10.89 -11.62
CA ASP A 443 -36.61 10.07 -12.31
C ASP A 443 -36.00 10.80 -13.50
N VAL A 444 -34.69 10.61 -13.68
CA VAL A 444 -33.96 10.96 -14.89
C VAL A 444 -33.79 9.69 -15.73
N ILE A 445 -34.28 9.74 -16.96
CA ILE A 445 -34.38 8.59 -17.86
C ILE A 445 -33.46 8.80 -19.05
N LEU A 446 -32.57 7.84 -19.28
CA LEU A 446 -31.87 7.65 -20.56
C LEU A 446 -32.80 6.92 -21.52
N TYR A 447 -33.06 7.50 -22.70
CA TYR A 447 -33.97 6.94 -23.68
C TYR A 447 -33.45 7.07 -25.11
N TRP A 448 -34.06 6.29 -26.00
CA TRP A 448 -33.73 6.25 -27.43
C TRP A 448 -34.91 6.79 -28.24
N PRO A 449 -34.75 7.91 -28.97
CA PRO A 449 -35.80 8.43 -29.82
C PRO A 449 -36.20 7.41 -30.91
N PRO A 450 -37.49 7.35 -31.29
CA PRO A 450 -37.97 6.50 -32.38
C PRO A 450 -37.17 6.74 -33.69
N GLY A 451 -36.82 5.66 -34.40
CA GLY A 451 -36.01 5.72 -35.63
C GLY A 451 -34.49 5.60 -35.43
N SER A 452 -34.04 5.36 -34.19
CA SER A 452 -32.65 5.02 -33.89
C SER A 452 -32.37 3.57 -34.31
N VAL A 453 -31.77 3.37 -35.48
CA VAL A 453 -31.32 2.04 -35.94
C VAL A 453 -30.10 1.62 -35.11
N PHE A 454 -30.20 0.48 -34.43
CA PHE A 454 -29.08 -0.17 -33.75
C PHE A 454 -28.11 -0.71 -34.79
N LEU A 455 -27.02 0.01 -35.07
CA LEU A 455 -25.86 -0.61 -35.70
C LEU A 455 -25.17 -1.41 -34.59
N ILE A 456 -25.41 -2.72 -34.59
CA ILE A 456 -24.62 -3.68 -33.84
C ILE A 456 -23.21 -3.61 -34.45
N GLN A 457 -22.28 -2.98 -33.76
CA GLN A 457 -20.84 -3.21 -33.98
C GLN A 457 -20.30 -3.98 -32.79
#